data_AF-A0A329UE38-F1
#
_entry.id   AF-A0A329UE38-F1
#
_cell.length_a   1.000
_cell.length_b   1.000
_cell.length_c   1.000
_cell.angle_alpha   90.00
_cell.angle_beta   90.00
_cell.angle_gamma   90.00
#
_symmetry.space_group_name_H-M   'P 1'
#
loop_
_entity.id
_entity.type
_entity.pdbx_description
1 polymer ?
#
loop_
_entity_poly.entity_id
_entity_poly.type
_entity_poly.pdbx_seq_one_letter_code
_entity_poly.pdbx_strand_id
1 'polypeptide(L)'
;MNANKLLCRLLLLFPVFTLFQSFPLLRWINKALLICVIIVLLFLTVRKMKKRWAGILVTVVVVHVYALMQTTFPLYNSNMLFYYGFWILLTIYYTSYPECAASHFKENERYIEKIVQLWSVIVGISIFMPSSYVINKAWGSGRYFVSITGDSFRLAPTCLMIVTLVLGLYCLTKSKKYLFYTIIPMYGFLMCGSRTYLGIGLLVVPAFWYIYCEKKRYFYFSLIPLVILMGILILNSAAGSKIAATTYTTNSFFDKWGTITNGRTVFWNLDLKYFFKENILNQLLGCGFNFDYQITKRFYTAAHWAHNDFISVLLNFGYIGLGIYIYSVYGLLKTFILDMRMPKLVVTLVFMIWFLNAMFNMFYTYTCSMVCFPMMLIALKEYYMFKVEIANE
;
A
#
# COMPACT_ATOMS: atom_id res chain seq x y z
N MET A 1 -8.42 -2.19 28.97
CA MET A 1 -8.77 -2.07 27.53
C MET A 1 -8.15 -3.22 26.76
N ASN A 2 -8.90 -3.95 25.92
CA ASN A 2 -8.36 -5.06 25.12
C ASN A 2 -7.34 -4.52 24.08
N ALA A 3 -6.08 -4.94 24.16
CA ALA A 3 -4.99 -4.46 23.31
C ALA A 3 -5.23 -4.69 21.82
N ASN A 4 -5.90 -5.78 21.43
CA ASN A 4 -6.24 -6.05 20.02
C ASN A 4 -7.28 -5.05 19.49
N LYS A 5 -8.28 -4.71 20.31
CA LYS A 5 -9.29 -3.69 20.00
C LYS A 5 -8.65 -2.30 19.89
N LEU A 6 -7.72 -1.97 20.79
CA LEU A 6 -6.93 -0.74 20.70
C LEU A 6 -6.15 -0.70 19.38
N LEU A 7 -5.41 -1.77 19.06
CA LEU A 7 -4.63 -1.86 17.82
C LEU A 7 -5.48 -1.60 16.59
N CYS A 8 -6.63 -2.28 16.46
CA CYS A 8 -7.55 -2.08 15.34
C CYS A 8 -7.97 -0.61 15.19
N ARG A 9 -8.36 0.06 16.28
CA ARG A 9 -8.75 1.47 16.26
C ARG A 9 -7.60 2.40 15.89
N LEU A 10 -6.39 2.16 16.41
CA LEU A 10 -5.21 2.94 16.07
C LEU A 10 -4.86 2.80 14.58
N LEU A 11 -4.94 1.58 14.03
CA LEU A 11 -4.72 1.32 12.61
C LEU A 11 -5.74 2.08 11.74
N LEU A 12 -7.01 2.09 12.13
CA LEU A 12 -8.10 2.79 11.42
C LEU A 12 -7.98 4.32 11.43
N LEU A 13 -7.13 4.90 12.28
CA LEU A 13 -6.91 6.34 12.34
C LEU A 13 -5.89 6.86 11.31
N PHE A 14 -5.07 5.98 10.73
CA PHE A 14 -4.06 6.37 9.74
C PHE A 14 -4.58 7.17 8.53
N PRO A 15 -5.71 6.83 7.87
CA PRO A 15 -6.14 7.57 6.69
C PRO A 15 -6.50 9.01 7.03
N VAL A 16 -7.04 9.27 8.23
CA VAL A 16 -7.37 10.62 8.72
C VAL A 16 -6.11 11.39 9.10
N PHE A 17 -5.23 10.84 9.95
CA PHE A 17 -4.02 11.56 10.35
C PHE A 17 -3.00 11.75 9.23
N THR A 18 -3.04 10.91 8.20
CA THR A 18 -2.21 11.12 7.00
C THR A 18 -2.63 12.37 6.24
N LEU A 19 -3.91 12.76 6.27
CA LEU A 19 -4.39 14.02 5.68
C LEU A 19 -3.68 15.25 6.26
N PHE A 20 -3.35 15.20 7.55
CA PHE A 20 -2.82 16.35 8.27
C PHE A 20 -1.28 16.38 8.37
N GLN A 21 -0.57 15.46 7.73
CA GLN A 21 0.90 15.40 7.79
C GLN A 21 1.62 16.61 7.16
N SER A 22 0.95 17.33 6.26
CA SER A 22 1.44 18.57 5.66
C SER A 22 1.56 19.69 6.70
N PHE A 23 0.66 19.73 7.69
CA PHE A 23 0.62 20.77 8.70
C PHE A 23 1.75 20.59 9.73
N PRO A 24 2.62 21.60 9.94
CA PRO A 24 3.78 21.47 10.84
C PRO A 24 3.43 21.02 12.27
N LEU A 25 2.34 21.55 12.84
CA LEU A 25 1.88 21.22 14.20
C LEU A 25 1.38 19.77 14.31
N LEU A 26 0.77 19.23 13.26
CA LEU A 26 0.13 17.92 13.26
C LEU A 26 1.03 16.81 12.66
N ARG A 27 2.16 17.19 12.05
CA ARG A 27 3.13 16.27 11.45
C ARG A 27 3.59 15.18 12.42
N TRP A 28 3.80 15.54 13.68
CA TRP A 28 4.28 14.62 14.72
C TRP A 28 3.24 13.59 15.15
N ILE A 29 1.94 13.89 14.99
CA ILE A 29 0.86 13.01 15.43
C ILE A 29 0.89 11.68 14.67
N ASN A 30 1.14 11.70 13.37
CA ASN A 30 1.20 10.47 12.58
C ASN A 30 2.42 9.60 12.99
N LYS A 31 3.56 10.23 13.33
CA LYS A 31 4.73 9.51 13.86
C LYS A 31 4.45 8.94 15.25
N ALA A 32 3.83 9.72 16.13
CA ALA A 32 3.44 9.27 17.47
C ALA A 32 2.45 8.10 17.38
N LEU A 33 1.46 8.17 16.48
CA LEU A 33 0.54 7.07 16.21
C LEU A 33 1.27 5.82 15.74
N LEU A 34 2.22 5.94 14.81
CA LEU A 34 3.03 4.82 14.34
C LEU A 34 3.82 4.17 15.49
N ILE A 35 4.45 4.97 16.34
CA ILE A 35 5.17 4.48 17.53
C ILE A 35 4.23 3.74 18.48
N CYS A 36 3.06 4.33 18.79
CA CYS A 36 2.04 3.68 19.62
C CYS A 36 1.60 2.33 19.04
N VAL A 37 1.36 2.26 17.72
CA VAL A 37 0.99 1.02 17.05
C VAL A 37 2.13 -0.01 17.13
N ILE A 38 3.39 0.39 16.92
CA ILE A 38 4.55 -0.49 17.03
C ILE A 38 4.65 -1.07 18.46
N ILE A 39 4.50 -0.24 19.49
CA ILE A 39 4.53 -0.68 20.89
C ILE A 39 3.43 -1.71 21.16
N VAL A 40 2.19 -1.44 20.71
CA VAL A 40 1.07 -2.38 20.88
C VAL A 40 1.32 -3.69 20.11
N LEU A 41 1.85 -3.60 18.88
CA LEU A 41 2.21 -4.79 18.08
C LEU A 41 3.29 -5.63 18.75
N LEU A 42 4.33 -5.00 19.31
CA LEU A 42 5.38 -5.71 20.06
C LEU A 42 4.79 -6.43 21.28
N PHE A 43 3.97 -5.71 22.07
CA PHE A 43 3.29 -6.29 23.24
C PHE A 43 2.42 -7.50 22.88
N LEU A 44 1.64 -7.40 21.81
CA LEU A 44 0.78 -8.49 21.33
C LEU A 44 1.60 -9.66 20.78
N THR A 45 2.66 -9.36 20.02
CA THR A 45 3.52 -10.36 19.39
C THR A 45 4.20 -11.24 20.44
N VAL A 46 4.78 -10.66 21.49
CA VAL A 46 5.51 -11.43 22.52
C VAL A 46 4.62 -12.45 23.24
N ARG A 47 3.29 -12.26 23.29
CA ARG A 47 2.38 -13.11 24.08
C ARG A 47 1.97 -14.44 23.44
N LYS A 48 1.75 -14.50 22.12
CA LYS A 48 1.38 -15.77 21.43
C LYS A 48 2.02 -15.93 20.05
N MET A 49 3.20 -15.35 19.82
CA MET A 49 3.91 -15.56 18.56
C MET A 49 4.24 -17.04 18.34
N LYS A 50 3.96 -17.55 17.14
CA LYS A 50 4.37 -18.90 16.71
C LYS A 50 5.91 -18.98 16.68
N LYS A 51 6.51 -20.10 17.10
CA LYS A 51 7.99 -20.28 17.15
C LYS A 51 8.72 -19.83 15.88
N ARG A 52 8.17 -20.14 14.70
CA ARG A 52 8.73 -19.73 13.40
C ARG A 52 8.88 -18.20 13.24
N TRP A 53 7.95 -17.43 13.77
CA TRP A 53 7.96 -15.97 13.69
C TRP A 53 8.95 -15.35 14.68
N ALA A 54 9.28 -16.05 15.77
CA ALA A 54 10.32 -15.62 16.71
C ALA A 54 11.69 -15.60 16.03
N GLY A 55 12.03 -16.69 15.33
CA GLY A 55 13.26 -16.76 14.55
C GLY A 55 13.34 -15.67 13.49
N ILE A 56 12.25 -15.46 12.73
CA ILE A 56 12.17 -14.38 11.73
C ILE A 56 12.38 -13.01 12.37
N LEU A 57 11.74 -12.72 13.52
CA LEU A 57 11.89 -11.43 14.19
C LEU A 57 13.33 -11.20 14.64
N VAL A 58 14.01 -12.22 15.17
CA VAL A 58 15.45 -12.15 15.51
C VAL A 58 16.28 -11.88 14.25
N THR A 59 16.04 -12.60 13.16
CA THR A 59 16.75 -12.35 11.89
C THR A 59 16.51 -10.92 11.38
N VAL A 60 15.28 -10.40 11.51
CA VAL A 60 14.94 -9.02 11.16
C VAL A 60 15.72 -8.02 12.00
N VAL A 61 15.85 -8.24 13.31
CA VAL A 61 16.69 -7.40 14.17
C VAL A 61 18.15 -7.44 13.72
N VAL A 62 18.69 -8.62 13.42
CA VAL A 62 20.08 -8.78 12.95
C VAL A 62 20.32 -8.01 11.64
N VAL A 63 19.47 -8.17 10.62
CA VAL A 63 19.65 -7.44 9.35
C VAL A 63 19.46 -5.93 9.53
N HIS A 64 18.58 -5.48 10.43
CA HIS A 64 18.45 -4.04 10.72
C HIS A 64 19.70 -3.47 11.41
N VAL A 65 20.24 -4.16 12.41
CA VAL A 65 21.48 -3.75 13.09
C VAL A 65 22.63 -3.72 12.09
N TYR A 66 22.76 -4.75 11.26
CA TYR A 66 23.78 -4.76 10.21
C TYR A 66 23.60 -3.60 9.21
N ALA A 67 22.37 -3.36 8.74
CA ALA A 67 22.06 -2.24 7.86
C ALA A 67 22.42 -0.89 8.50
N LEU A 68 22.16 -0.70 9.80
CA LEU A 68 22.57 0.51 10.53
C LEU A 68 24.09 0.68 10.54
N MET A 69 24.85 -0.40 10.76
CA MET A 69 26.32 -0.37 10.75
C MET A 69 26.89 0.01 9.37
N GLN A 70 26.24 -0.43 8.29
CA GLN A 70 26.65 -0.10 6.91
C GLN A 70 26.16 1.29 6.46
N THR A 71 25.22 1.91 7.17
CA THR A 71 24.62 3.17 6.75
C THR A 71 25.54 4.35 7.04
N THR A 72 25.93 5.10 6.01
CA THR A 72 26.56 6.41 6.20
C THR A 72 25.51 7.44 6.61
N PHE A 73 25.71 8.10 7.75
CA PHE A 73 24.82 9.13 8.27
C PHE A 73 25.14 10.53 7.71
N PRO A 74 24.16 11.47 7.66
CA PRO A 74 22.77 11.33 8.11
C PRO A 74 21.87 10.55 7.13
N LEU A 75 20.76 10.01 7.63
CA LEU A 75 19.74 9.35 6.80
C LEU A 75 19.06 10.35 5.86
N TYR A 76 18.88 9.99 4.59
CA TYR A 76 18.05 10.77 3.66
C TYR A 76 16.58 10.77 4.11
N ASN A 77 16.10 9.65 4.66
CA ASN A 77 14.75 9.52 5.19
C ASN A 77 14.73 8.68 6.47
N SER A 78 14.56 9.33 7.62
CA SER A 78 14.54 8.66 8.93
C SER A 78 13.35 7.71 9.11
N ASN A 79 12.29 7.83 8.33
CA ASN A 79 11.15 6.91 8.44
C ASN A 79 11.51 5.49 7.95
N MET A 80 12.54 5.34 7.11
CA MET A 80 12.99 4.05 6.57
C MET A 80 13.39 3.05 7.66
N LEU A 81 13.85 3.55 8.82
CA LEU A 81 14.19 2.75 9.98
C LEU A 81 13.01 1.94 10.53
N PHE A 82 11.78 2.40 10.31
CA PHE A 82 10.59 1.84 10.93
C PHE A 82 9.75 0.99 9.97
N TYR A 83 9.77 1.32 8.68
CA TYR A 83 8.84 0.75 7.71
C TYR A 83 8.94 -0.77 7.57
N TYR A 84 10.16 -1.29 7.40
CA TYR A 84 10.35 -2.72 7.20
C TYR A 84 10.01 -3.52 8.48
N GLY A 85 10.53 -3.12 9.64
CA GLY A 85 10.16 -3.72 10.93
C GLY A 85 8.66 -3.65 11.22
N PHE A 86 8.01 -2.51 10.94
CA PHE A 86 6.57 -2.36 11.10
C PHE A 86 5.77 -3.33 10.23
N TRP A 87 6.13 -3.50 8.96
CA TRP A 87 5.49 -4.46 8.05
C TRP A 87 5.58 -5.90 8.58
N ILE A 88 6.74 -6.30 9.10
CA ILE A 88 6.94 -7.63 9.68
C ILE A 88 6.09 -7.81 10.93
N LEU A 89 6.10 -6.85 11.86
CA LEU A 89 5.27 -6.92 13.08
C LEU A 89 3.78 -7.00 12.75
N LEU A 90 3.32 -6.20 11.79
CA LEU A 90 1.94 -6.24 11.31
C LEU A 90 1.59 -7.63 10.77
N THR A 91 2.48 -8.22 9.96
CA THR A 91 2.30 -9.55 9.40
C THR A 91 2.25 -10.64 10.48
N ILE A 92 3.16 -10.59 11.46
CA ILE A 92 3.18 -11.55 12.57
C ILE A 92 1.85 -11.50 13.34
N TYR A 93 1.35 -10.30 13.62
CA TYR A 93 0.06 -10.11 14.28
C TYR A 93 -1.07 -10.78 13.49
N TYR A 94 -1.28 -10.41 12.22
CA TYR A 94 -2.41 -10.92 11.43
C TYR A 94 -2.33 -12.42 11.15
N THR A 95 -1.13 -13.01 11.05
CA THR A 95 -0.96 -14.46 10.82
C THR A 95 -0.95 -15.30 12.10
N SER A 96 -0.78 -14.67 13.26
CA SER A 96 -0.85 -15.32 14.58
C SER A 96 -2.22 -15.17 15.24
N TYR A 97 -2.94 -14.08 14.94
CA TYR A 97 -4.25 -13.75 15.49
C TYR A 97 -5.32 -13.49 14.40
N PRO A 98 -5.47 -14.33 13.36
CA PRO A 98 -6.36 -14.02 12.23
C PRO A 98 -7.82 -13.86 12.64
N GLU A 99 -8.36 -14.77 13.44
CA GLU A 99 -9.78 -14.71 13.87
C GLU A 99 -10.05 -13.54 14.82
N CYS A 100 -9.10 -13.24 15.72
CA CYS A 100 -9.22 -12.09 16.62
C CYS A 100 -9.16 -10.76 15.84
N ALA A 101 -8.29 -10.66 14.84
CA ALA A 101 -8.21 -9.49 13.97
C ALA A 101 -9.50 -9.31 13.14
N ALA A 102 -10.05 -10.39 12.59
CA ALA A 102 -11.31 -10.37 11.86
C ALA A 102 -12.49 -9.98 12.76
N SER A 103 -12.61 -10.60 13.94
CA SER A 103 -13.63 -10.27 14.94
C SER A 103 -13.59 -8.78 15.34
N HIS A 104 -12.42 -8.24 15.66
CA HIS A 104 -12.32 -6.82 16.01
C HIS A 104 -12.56 -5.88 14.83
N PHE A 105 -12.26 -6.28 13.59
CA PHE A 105 -12.65 -5.52 12.41
C PHE A 105 -14.18 -5.41 12.33
N LYS A 106 -14.91 -6.51 12.54
CA LYS A 106 -16.39 -6.54 12.58
C LYS A 106 -16.95 -5.70 13.75
N GLU A 107 -16.44 -5.89 14.96
CA GLU A 107 -16.89 -5.15 16.16
C GLU A 107 -16.74 -3.63 16.05
N ASN A 108 -15.82 -3.16 15.20
CA ASN A 108 -15.57 -1.74 14.98
C ASN A 108 -16.27 -1.18 13.73
N GLU A 109 -17.28 -1.86 13.17
CA GLU A 109 -18.05 -1.40 12.00
C GLU A 109 -18.48 0.08 12.10
N ARG A 110 -19.16 0.47 13.19
CA ARG A 110 -19.58 1.87 13.41
C ARG A 110 -18.40 2.85 13.47
N TYR A 111 -17.25 2.40 13.97
CA TYR A 111 -16.04 3.22 14.02
C TYR A 111 -15.44 3.37 12.61
N ILE A 112 -15.41 2.30 11.82
CA ILE A 112 -14.99 2.34 10.41
C ILE A 112 -15.90 3.28 9.61
N GLU A 113 -17.22 3.22 9.80
CA GLU A 113 -18.17 4.14 9.16
C GLU A 113 -17.86 5.60 9.48
N LYS A 114 -17.61 5.93 10.75
CA LYS A 114 -17.23 7.29 11.16
C LYS A 114 -15.92 7.76 10.53
N ILE A 115 -14.92 6.87 10.44
CA ILE A 115 -13.64 7.18 9.79
C ILE A 115 -13.84 7.46 8.29
N VAL A 116 -14.60 6.61 7.59
CA VAL A 116 -14.91 6.78 6.17
C VAL A 116 -15.68 8.09 5.94
N GLN A 117 -16.68 8.38 6.76
CA GLN A 117 -17.46 9.62 6.69
C GLN A 117 -16.58 10.85 6.91
N LEU A 118 -15.81 10.87 8.01
CA LEU A 118 -14.93 11.98 8.34
C LEU A 118 -13.93 12.25 7.22
N TRP A 119 -13.24 11.21 6.74
CA TRP A 119 -12.28 11.34 5.65
C TRP A 119 -12.96 11.83 4.37
N SER A 120 -14.12 11.27 4.02
CA SER A 120 -14.85 11.64 2.79
C SER A 120 -15.36 13.07 2.82
N VAL A 121 -15.81 13.56 3.98
CA VAL A 121 -16.23 14.97 4.16
C VAL A 121 -15.03 15.90 4.00
N ILE A 122 -13.92 15.63 4.69
CA ILE A 122 -12.72 16.48 4.62
C ILE A 122 -12.17 16.53 3.19
N VAL A 123 -11.98 15.37 2.56
CA VAL A 123 -11.46 15.29 1.19
C VAL A 123 -12.47 15.85 0.20
N GLY A 124 -13.76 15.56 0.36
CA GLY A 124 -14.84 16.09 -0.49
C GLY A 124 -14.91 17.61 -0.50
N ILE A 125 -14.81 18.26 0.67
CA ILE A 125 -14.71 19.72 0.78
C ILE A 125 -13.45 20.23 0.06
N SER A 126 -12.32 19.53 0.24
CA SER A 126 -11.05 19.94 -0.35
C SER A 126 -11.03 19.90 -1.88
N ILE A 127 -11.92 19.13 -2.54
CA ILE A 127 -12.03 19.07 -4.01
C ILE A 127 -12.31 20.46 -4.60
N PHE A 128 -13.08 21.28 -3.89
CA PHE A 128 -13.49 22.61 -4.34
C PHE A 128 -12.47 23.71 -3.98
N MET A 129 -11.39 23.35 -3.30
CA MET A 129 -10.35 24.30 -2.87
C MET A 129 -9.20 24.33 -3.87
N PRO A 130 -8.85 25.49 -4.45
CA PRO A 130 -7.70 25.59 -5.35
C PRO A 130 -6.37 25.18 -4.70
N SER A 131 -6.22 25.40 -3.39
CA SER A 131 -5.03 25.02 -2.61
C SER A 131 -4.82 23.51 -2.52
N SER A 132 -5.84 22.70 -2.83
CA SER A 132 -5.74 21.24 -2.87
C SER A 132 -5.12 20.69 -4.16
N TYR A 133 -4.74 21.56 -5.09
CA TYR A 133 -4.14 21.18 -6.37
C TYR A 133 -2.72 21.71 -6.49
N VAL A 134 -1.80 20.84 -6.89
CA VAL A 134 -0.40 21.18 -7.11
C VAL A 134 -0.03 21.02 -8.58
N ILE A 135 0.81 21.92 -9.08
CA ILE A 135 1.38 21.81 -10.42
C ILE A 135 2.69 21.06 -10.31
N ASN A 136 2.80 19.92 -10.99
CA ASN A 136 4.04 19.18 -11.08
C ASN A 136 4.59 19.25 -12.50
N LYS A 137 5.60 20.10 -12.72
CA LYS A 137 6.24 20.28 -14.04
C LYS A 137 6.87 18.99 -14.55
N ALA A 138 7.38 18.13 -13.67
CA ALA A 138 7.96 16.84 -14.06
C ALA A 138 6.90 15.85 -14.59
N TRP A 139 5.61 16.10 -14.38
CA TRP A 139 4.52 15.21 -14.81
C TRP A 139 3.70 15.77 -15.99
N GLY A 140 4.17 16.85 -16.62
CA GLY A 140 3.49 17.45 -17.78
C GLY A 140 2.71 18.72 -17.47
N SER A 141 3.11 19.50 -16.46
CA SER A 141 2.53 20.81 -16.10
C SER A 141 1.04 20.82 -15.71
N GLY A 142 0.40 19.65 -15.62
CA GLY A 142 -0.98 19.50 -15.16
C GLY A 142 -1.16 19.89 -13.68
N ARG A 143 -2.41 20.20 -13.31
CA ARG A 143 -2.84 20.38 -11.91
C ARG A 143 -3.30 19.03 -11.35
N TYR A 144 -2.65 18.57 -10.29
CA TYR A 144 -2.93 17.29 -9.62
C TYR A 144 -3.58 17.52 -8.27
N PHE A 145 -4.67 16.83 -8.01
CA PHE A 145 -5.37 16.88 -6.73
C PHE A 145 -4.60 16.12 -5.65
N VAL A 146 -4.19 16.81 -4.61
CA VAL A 146 -3.49 16.24 -3.44
C VAL A 146 -4.27 16.41 -2.14
N SER A 147 -5.45 17.03 -2.20
CA SER A 147 -6.24 17.38 -1.02
C SER A 147 -5.39 18.19 -0.02
N ILE A 148 -5.79 18.21 1.25
CA ILE A 148 -5.03 18.86 2.33
C ILE A 148 -3.72 18.13 2.66
N THR A 149 -3.49 16.92 2.12
CA THR A 149 -2.26 16.14 2.38
C THR A 149 -0.99 16.79 1.82
N GLY A 150 -1.16 17.66 0.80
CA GLY A 150 -0.10 18.34 0.10
C GLY A 150 0.77 17.45 -0.80
N ASP A 151 0.52 16.14 -0.87
CA ASP A 151 1.36 15.21 -1.62
C ASP A 151 0.56 14.01 -2.19
N SER A 152 0.72 13.74 -3.49
CA SER A 152 0.01 12.65 -4.17
C SER A 152 0.34 11.28 -3.59
N PHE A 153 1.57 11.09 -3.09
CA PHE A 153 2.01 9.83 -2.49
C PHE A 153 1.51 9.64 -1.05
N ARG A 154 0.88 10.65 -0.45
CA ARG A 154 0.08 10.52 0.79
C ARG A 154 -1.39 10.29 0.48
N LEU A 155 -1.96 11.08 -0.44
CA LEU A 155 -3.38 10.96 -0.80
C LEU A 155 -3.71 9.57 -1.36
N ALA A 156 -2.95 9.08 -2.34
CA ALA A 156 -3.29 7.87 -3.07
C ALA A 156 -3.32 6.57 -2.19
N PRO A 157 -2.36 6.33 -1.28
CA PRO A 157 -2.48 5.26 -0.27
C PRO A 157 -3.71 5.40 0.64
N THR A 158 -4.08 6.64 1.01
CA THR A 158 -5.26 6.86 1.86
C THR A 158 -6.56 6.58 1.09
N CYS A 159 -6.64 6.93 -0.19
CA CYS A 159 -7.75 6.54 -1.06
C CYS A 159 -7.90 5.01 -1.13
N LEU A 160 -6.78 4.29 -1.28
CA LEU A 160 -6.78 2.82 -1.30
C LEU A 160 -7.32 2.21 0.00
N MET A 161 -6.88 2.76 1.13
CA MET A 161 -7.39 2.35 2.43
C MET A 161 -8.89 2.63 2.58
N ILE A 162 -9.36 3.82 2.18
CA ILE A 162 -10.77 4.19 2.30
C ILE A 162 -11.66 3.35 1.38
N VAL A 163 -11.27 3.10 0.12
CA VAL A 163 -12.02 2.18 -0.76
C VAL A 163 -12.13 0.79 -0.14
N THR A 164 -11.04 0.29 0.43
CA THR A 164 -11.04 -1.01 1.11
C THR A 164 -11.97 -1.03 2.32
N LEU A 165 -11.97 0.02 3.13
CA LEU A 165 -12.89 0.14 4.27
C LEU A 165 -14.34 0.25 3.83
N VAL A 166 -14.63 0.99 2.75
CA VAL A 166 -15.99 1.10 2.18
C VAL A 166 -16.48 -0.25 1.68
N LEU A 167 -15.66 -0.98 0.92
CA LEU A 167 -16.01 -2.32 0.44
C LEU A 167 -16.12 -3.31 1.61
N GLY A 168 -15.30 -3.17 2.64
CA GLY A 168 -15.41 -3.92 3.89
C GLY A 168 -16.74 -3.66 4.60
N LEU A 169 -17.13 -2.40 4.80
CA LEU A 169 -18.44 -2.02 5.38
C LEU A 169 -19.59 -2.59 4.56
N TYR A 170 -19.50 -2.52 3.23
CA TYR A 170 -20.48 -3.14 2.35
C TYR A 170 -20.55 -4.66 2.56
N CYS A 171 -19.41 -5.34 2.66
CA CYS A 171 -19.35 -6.77 2.93
C CYS A 171 -19.98 -7.15 4.28
N LEU A 172 -19.80 -6.33 5.31
CA LEU A 172 -20.33 -6.56 6.65
C LEU A 172 -21.85 -6.28 6.74
N THR A 173 -22.31 -5.16 6.18
CA THR A 173 -23.67 -4.66 6.38
C THR A 173 -24.62 -4.98 5.23
N LYS A 174 -24.08 -5.32 4.06
CA LYS A 174 -24.79 -5.43 2.77
C LYS A 174 -25.50 -4.15 2.32
N SER A 175 -25.27 -3.03 2.99
CA SER A 175 -25.95 -1.78 2.68
C SER A 175 -25.28 -1.08 1.50
N LYS A 176 -26.00 -1.02 0.36
CA LYS A 176 -25.52 -0.34 -0.86
C LYS A 176 -25.21 1.14 -0.63
N LYS A 177 -25.72 1.76 0.43
CA LYS A 177 -25.41 3.16 0.80
C LYS A 177 -23.90 3.40 0.92
N TYR A 178 -23.15 2.40 1.40
CA TYR A 178 -21.72 2.56 1.60
C TYR A 178 -20.97 2.70 0.28
N LEU A 179 -21.46 2.10 -0.81
CA LEU A 179 -20.81 2.20 -2.12
C LEU A 179 -20.75 3.65 -2.63
N PHE A 180 -21.64 4.56 -2.20
CA PHE A 180 -21.52 5.98 -2.55
C PHE A 180 -20.24 6.62 -2.00
N TYR A 181 -19.69 6.13 -0.89
CA TYR A 181 -18.42 6.62 -0.35
C TYR A 181 -17.21 6.21 -1.21
N THR A 182 -17.34 5.37 -2.23
CA THR A 182 -16.23 5.13 -3.18
C THR A 182 -16.01 6.29 -4.14
N ILE A 183 -16.98 7.19 -4.32
CA ILE A 183 -16.90 8.30 -5.29
C ILE A 183 -15.70 9.20 -4.99
N ILE A 184 -15.54 9.64 -3.73
CA ILE A 184 -14.47 10.55 -3.31
C ILE A 184 -13.07 9.94 -3.48
N PRO A 185 -12.75 8.73 -3.00
CA PRO A 185 -11.43 8.15 -3.23
C PRO A 185 -11.17 7.80 -4.71
N MET A 186 -12.20 7.44 -5.49
CA MET A 186 -12.05 7.24 -6.94
C MET A 186 -11.71 8.55 -7.67
N TYR A 187 -12.34 9.67 -7.27
CA TYR A 187 -11.93 11.00 -7.72
C TYR A 187 -10.45 11.26 -7.37
N GLY A 188 -10.04 10.92 -6.13
CA GLY A 188 -8.65 10.99 -5.71
C GLY A 188 -7.70 10.21 -6.63
N PHE A 189 -8.02 8.97 -7.00
CA PHE A 189 -7.20 8.18 -7.93
C PHE A 189 -7.09 8.81 -9.31
N LEU A 190 -8.20 9.33 -9.87
CA LEU A 190 -8.24 9.95 -11.19
C LEU A 190 -7.46 11.28 -11.22
N MET A 191 -7.49 12.06 -10.14
CA MET A 191 -6.98 13.43 -10.13
C MET A 191 -5.60 13.59 -9.45
N CYS A 192 -5.13 12.62 -8.65
CA CYS A 192 -3.84 12.74 -7.96
C CYS A 192 -2.60 12.48 -8.82
N GLY A 193 -2.78 11.95 -10.03
CA GLY A 193 -1.69 11.67 -10.97
C GLY A 193 -0.84 10.44 -10.64
N SER A 194 -1.20 9.61 -9.65
CA SER A 194 -0.50 8.35 -9.40
C SER A 194 -1.06 7.22 -10.28
N ARG A 195 -0.35 6.90 -11.37
CA ARG A 195 -0.75 5.82 -12.30
C ARG A 195 -0.84 4.45 -11.60
N THR A 196 0.10 4.17 -10.70
CA THR A 196 0.15 2.91 -9.94
C THR A 196 -1.08 2.75 -9.05
N TYR A 197 -1.43 3.78 -8.26
CA TYR A 197 -2.61 3.70 -7.39
C TYR A 197 -3.93 3.79 -8.15
N LEU A 198 -3.99 4.45 -9.30
CA LEU A 198 -5.15 4.35 -10.19
C LEU A 198 -5.36 2.89 -10.64
N GLY A 199 -4.30 2.24 -11.13
CA GLY A 199 -4.35 0.83 -11.52
C GLY A 199 -4.77 -0.08 -10.37
N ILE A 200 -4.17 0.09 -9.19
CA ILE A 200 -4.50 -0.71 -8.01
C ILE A 200 -5.94 -0.46 -7.53
N GLY A 201 -6.39 0.80 -7.49
CA GLY A 201 -7.78 1.14 -7.14
C GLY A 201 -8.79 0.46 -8.06
N LEU A 202 -8.47 0.39 -9.36
CA LEU A 202 -9.27 -0.32 -10.36
C LEU A 202 -9.20 -1.84 -10.26
N LEU A 203 -8.21 -2.41 -9.57
CA LEU A 203 -8.13 -3.85 -9.29
C LEU A 203 -8.85 -4.25 -8.00
N VAL A 204 -8.92 -3.37 -7.00
CA VAL A 204 -9.62 -3.63 -5.74
C VAL A 204 -11.12 -3.83 -5.99
N VAL A 205 -11.75 -2.96 -6.77
CA VAL A 205 -13.19 -3.05 -7.08
C VAL A 205 -13.58 -4.40 -7.70
N PRO A 206 -12.94 -4.90 -8.79
CA PRO A 206 -13.28 -6.19 -9.37
C PRO A 206 -12.95 -7.37 -8.46
N ALA A 207 -11.95 -7.28 -7.56
CA ALA A 207 -11.66 -8.33 -6.60
C ALA A 207 -12.87 -8.58 -5.66
N PHE A 208 -13.50 -7.52 -5.16
CA PHE A 208 -14.73 -7.61 -4.37
C PHE A 208 -15.94 -7.97 -5.23
N TRP A 209 -16.10 -7.31 -6.39
CA TRP A 209 -17.23 -7.51 -7.29
C TRP A 209 -17.35 -8.96 -7.77
N TYR A 210 -16.23 -9.62 -8.05
CA TYR A 210 -16.23 -11.02 -8.50
C TYR A 210 -16.79 -11.98 -7.46
N ILE A 211 -16.48 -11.76 -6.17
CA ILE A 211 -17.01 -12.60 -5.08
C ILE A 211 -18.50 -12.29 -4.88
N TYR A 212 -18.86 -11.01 -4.96
CA TYR A 212 -20.22 -10.53 -4.78
C TYR A 212 -21.19 -11.07 -5.84
N CYS A 213 -20.80 -11.09 -7.12
CA CYS A 213 -21.67 -11.59 -8.18
C CYS A 213 -22.10 -13.05 -7.92
N GLU A 214 -23.41 -13.27 -7.86
CA GLU A 214 -24.03 -14.60 -7.79
C GLU A 214 -23.64 -15.43 -9.01
N LYS A 215 -23.89 -14.89 -10.22
CA LYS A 215 -23.56 -15.53 -11.49
C LYS A 215 -22.33 -14.88 -12.12
N LYS A 216 -21.33 -15.70 -12.47
CA LYS A 216 -20.06 -15.21 -13.05
C LYS A 216 -20.24 -14.50 -14.40
N ARG A 217 -21.26 -14.87 -15.18
CA ARG A 217 -21.62 -14.14 -16.41
C ARG A 217 -21.93 -12.65 -16.16
N TYR A 218 -22.60 -12.32 -15.06
CA TYR A 218 -22.94 -10.92 -14.76
C TYR A 218 -21.71 -10.08 -14.43
N PHE A 219 -20.71 -10.69 -13.79
CA PHE A 219 -19.41 -10.06 -13.59
C PHE A 219 -18.80 -9.66 -14.94
N TYR A 220 -18.65 -10.61 -15.87
CA TYR A 220 -18.03 -10.33 -17.17
C TYR A 220 -18.82 -9.32 -18.01
N PHE A 221 -20.16 -9.43 -18.04
CA PHE A 221 -21.00 -8.45 -18.74
C PHE A 221 -20.90 -7.05 -18.14
N SER A 222 -20.84 -6.93 -16.81
CA SER A 222 -20.71 -5.63 -16.14
C SER A 222 -19.35 -4.95 -16.36
N LEU A 223 -18.29 -5.71 -16.70
CA LEU A 223 -16.98 -5.13 -16.97
C LEU A 223 -16.97 -4.27 -18.24
N ILE A 224 -17.76 -4.61 -19.26
CA ILE A 224 -17.78 -3.87 -20.53
C ILE A 224 -18.18 -2.39 -20.33
N PRO A 225 -19.37 -2.06 -19.78
CA PRO A 225 -19.74 -0.67 -19.54
C PRO A 225 -18.82 0.00 -18.51
N LEU A 226 -18.31 -0.74 -17.51
CA LEU A 226 -17.39 -0.20 -16.52
C LEU A 226 -16.07 0.23 -17.16
N VAL A 227 -15.49 -0.59 -18.03
CA VAL A 227 -14.23 -0.28 -18.74
C VAL A 227 -14.41 0.91 -19.67
N ILE A 228 -15.53 1.00 -20.38
CA ILE A 228 -15.84 2.14 -21.25
C ILE A 228 -15.95 3.42 -20.41
N LEU A 229 -16.77 3.40 -19.34
CA LEU A 229 -16.94 4.54 -18.45
C LEU A 229 -15.61 4.98 -17.84
N MET A 230 -14.84 4.04 -17.28
CA MET A 230 -13.54 4.34 -16.68
C MET A 230 -12.54 4.83 -17.72
N GLY A 231 -12.55 4.29 -18.94
CA GLY A 231 -11.72 4.78 -20.04
C GLY A 231 -12.00 6.26 -20.34
N ILE A 232 -13.27 6.63 -20.46
CA ILE A 232 -13.70 8.02 -20.67
C ILE A 232 -13.26 8.91 -19.50
N LEU A 233 -13.48 8.48 -18.25
CA LEU A 233 -13.07 9.25 -17.07
C LEU A 233 -11.55 9.43 -17.01
N ILE A 234 -10.77 8.40 -17.33
CA ILE A 234 -9.31 8.48 -17.34
C ILE A 234 -8.86 9.49 -18.39
N LEU A 235 -9.35 9.40 -19.62
CA LEU A 235 -9.00 10.31 -20.72
C LEU A 235 -9.29 11.78 -20.38
N ASN A 236 -10.30 12.05 -19.55
CA ASN A 236 -10.69 13.39 -19.12
C ASN A 236 -10.18 13.78 -17.71
N SER A 237 -9.20 13.05 -17.17
CA SER A 237 -8.64 13.29 -15.83
C SER A 237 -7.17 13.70 -15.85
N ALA A 238 -6.67 14.24 -14.73
CA ALA A 238 -5.25 14.55 -14.58
C ALA A 238 -4.35 13.31 -14.72
N ALA A 239 -4.83 12.12 -14.34
CA ALA A 239 -4.13 10.87 -14.58
C ALA A 239 -4.01 10.58 -16.09
N GLY A 240 -5.07 10.81 -16.88
CA GLY A 240 -5.04 10.70 -18.33
C GLY A 240 -4.07 11.67 -18.98
N SER A 241 -4.09 12.94 -18.57
CA SER A 241 -3.12 13.94 -19.07
C SER A 241 -1.68 13.52 -18.79
N LYS A 242 -1.41 12.98 -17.60
CA LYS A 242 -0.09 12.45 -17.26
C LYS A 242 0.27 11.23 -18.11
N ILE A 243 -0.65 10.28 -18.31
CA ILE A 243 -0.44 9.11 -19.18
C ILE A 243 -0.08 9.59 -20.59
N ALA A 244 -0.86 10.50 -21.17
CA ALA A 244 -0.60 11.05 -22.50
C ALA A 244 0.78 11.75 -22.58
N ALA A 245 1.12 12.58 -21.60
CA ALA A 245 2.40 13.29 -21.53
C ALA A 245 3.62 12.37 -21.33
N THR A 246 3.40 11.14 -20.84
CA THR A 246 4.46 10.17 -20.52
C THR A 246 4.33 8.88 -21.32
N THR A 247 3.60 8.92 -22.44
CA THR A 247 3.50 7.80 -23.38
C THR A 247 4.74 7.77 -24.26
N TYR A 248 5.26 6.57 -24.49
CA TYR A 248 6.43 6.38 -25.34
C TYR A 248 6.16 6.79 -26.79
N THR A 249 7.10 7.56 -27.34
CA THR A 249 7.18 7.97 -28.73
C THR A 249 8.60 7.71 -29.22
N THR A 250 8.82 7.69 -30.54
CA THR A 250 10.16 7.53 -31.13
C THR A 250 11.14 8.62 -30.70
N ASN A 251 10.64 9.77 -30.22
CA ASN A 251 11.44 10.89 -29.74
C ASN A 251 11.52 10.94 -28.19
N SER A 252 11.07 9.89 -27.50
CA SER A 252 11.13 9.84 -26.05
C SER A 252 12.58 9.73 -25.56
N PHE A 253 12.89 10.45 -24.48
CA PHE A 253 14.21 10.44 -23.86
C PHE A 253 14.61 9.04 -23.34
N PHE A 254 13.64 8.29 -22.83
CA PHE A 254 13.84 6.92 -22.40
C PHE A 254 13.31 5.92 -23.42
N ASP A 255 13.90 4.74 -23.43
CA ASP A 255 13.37 3.58 -24.14
C ASP A 255 11.96 3.21 -23.61
N LYS A 256 11.31 2.22 -24.25
CA LYS A 256 9.95 1.82 -23.89
C LYS A 256 9.82 1.47 -22.39
N TRP A 257 10.79 0.73 -21.85
CA TRP A 257 10.78 0.32 -20.44
C TRP A 257 11.07 1.46 -19.48
N GLY A 258 12.04 2.33 -19.81
CA GLY A 258 12.29 3.55 -19.07
C GLY A 258 11.07 4.47 -19.08
N THR A 259 10.39 4.64 -20.20
CA THR A 259 9.18 5.48 -20.26
C THR A 259 8.04 4.93 -19.38
N ILE A 260 7.78 3.62 -19.42
CA ILE A 260 6.77 2.96 -18.55
C ILE A 260 7.09 3.18 -17.06
N THR A 261 8.37 3.09 -16.70
CA THR A 261 8.84 3.20 -15.32
C THR A 261 9.20 4.63 -14.88
N ASN A 262 8.99 5.64 -15.74
CA ASN A 262 9.46 7.03 -15.55
C ASN A 262 10.97 7.13 -15.28
N GLY A 263 11.78 6.41 -16.06
CA GLY A 263 13.24 6.40 -15.99
C GLY A 263 13.81 5.50 -14.90
N ARG A 264 12.97 4.86 -14.07
CA ARG A 264 13.45 4.09 -12.90
C ARG A 264 14.27 2.86 -13.27
N THR A 265 14.03 2.23 -14.42
CA THR A 265 14.85 1.10 -14.90
C THR A 265 16.33 1.44 -15.02
N VAL A 266 16.67 2.70 -15.32
CA VAL A 266 18.06 3.17 -15.38
C VAL A 266 18.69 3.15 -13.99
N PHE A 267 17.99 3.68 -12.99
CA PHE A 267 18.43 3.65 -11.58
C PHE A 267 18.50 2.23 -11.06
N TRP A 268 17.50 1.40 -11.35
CA TRP A 268 17.48 -0.01 -10.94
C TRP A 268 18.66 -0.81 -11.45
N ASN A 269 19.02 -0.63 -12.73
CA ASN A 269 20.17 -1.31 -13.30
C ASN A 269 21.47 -0.86 -12.62
N LEU A 270 21.61 0.44 -12.36
CA LEU A 270 22.76 1.00 -11.67
C LEU A 270 22.86 0.45 -10.23
N ASP A 271 21.76 0.51 -9.48
CA ASP A 271 21.69 0.06 -8.09
C ASP A 271 22.07 -1.43 -7.99
N LEU A 272 21.48 -2.27 -8.84
CA LEU A 272 21.77 -3.71 -8.88
C LEU A 272 23.21 -3.97 -9.29
N LYS A 273 23.74 -3.25 -10.29
CA LYS A 273 25.14 -3.39 -10.73
C LYS A 273 26.11 -3.12 -9.59
N TYR A 274 25.85 -2.13 -8.74
CA TYR A 274 26.72 -1.82 -7.59
C TYR A 274 26.51 -2.81 -6.45
N PHE A 275 25.28 -3.22 -6.16
CA PHE A 275 24.99 -4.27 -5.19
C PHE A 275 25.71 -5.59 -5.50
N PHE A 276 25.71 -6.03 -6.76
CA PHE A 276 26.39 -7.27 -7.16
C PHE A 276 27.92 -7.19 -7.11
N LYS A 277 28.49 -5.98 -6.93
CA LYS A 277 29.93 -5.79 -6.72
C LYS A 277 30.32 -5.77 -5.24
N GLU A 278 29.35 -5.68 -4.34
CA GLU A 278 29.59 -5.73 -2.90
C GLU A 278 30.04 -7.13 -2.47
N ASN A 279 30.66 -7.20 -1.30
CA ASN A 279 31.07 -8.48 -0.73
C ASN A 279 29.85 -9.38 -0.41
N ILE A 280 30.09 -10.68 -0.26
CA ILE A 280 29.03 -11.69 -0.04
C ILE A 280 28.20 -11.36 1.21
N LEU A 281 28.83 -10.82 2.27
CA LEU A 281 28.13 -10.47 3.50
C LEU A 281 27.11 -9.34 3.29
N ASN A 282 27.50 -8.29 2.55
CA ASN A 282 26.63 -7.19 2.14
C ASN A 282 25.53 -7.65 1.18
N GLN A 283 25.79 -8.61 0.30
CA GLN A 283 24.74 -9.18 -0.54
C GLN A 283 23.72 -10.01 0.28
N LEU A 284 24.16 -10.69 1.34
CA LEU A 284 23.28 -11.49 2.20
C LEU A 284 22.48 -10.64 3.19
N LEU A 285 23.12 -9.65 3.84
CA LEU A 285 22.56 -8.87 4.95
C LEU A 285 22.19 -7.42 4.59
N GLY A 286 22.59 -6.94 3.41
CA GLY A 286 22.28 -5.60 2.90
C GLY A 286 23.43 -4.61 3.02
N CYS A 287 23.29 -3.47 2.36
CA CYS A 287 24.29 -2.41 2.24
C CYS A 287 23.91 -1.13 3.01
N GLY A 288 22.84 -1.18 3.81
CA GLY A 288 22.38 -0.06 4.64
C GLY A 288 21.35 0.84 3.95
N PHE A 289 20.67 1.67 4.76
CA PHE A 289 19.45 2.42 4.41
C PHE A 289 19.63 3.52 3.36
N ASN A 290 20.86 3.96 3.13
CA ASN A 290 21.18 5.06 2.23
C ASN A 290 21.77 4.60 0.89
N PHE A 291 21.90 3.28 0.67
CA PHE A 291 22.71 2.75 -0.44
C PHE A 291 22.23 3.19 -1.82
N ASP A 292 20.93 3.10 -2.10
CA ASP A 292 20.31 3.56 -3.34
C ASP A 292 20.44 5.08 -3.54
N TYR A 293 20.23 5.86 -2.48
CA TYR A 293 20.43 7.31 -2.52
C TYR A 293 21.88 7.69 -2.81
N GLN A 294 22.85 6.95 -2.27
CA GLN A 294 24.27 7.21 -2.46
C GLN A 294 24.73 6.89 -3.88
N ILE A 295 24.32 5.75 -4.42
CA ILE A 295 24.64 5.35 -5.78
C ILE A 295 24.07 6.37 -6.75
N THR A 296 22.77 6.65 -6.66
CA THR A 296 22.13 7.60 -7.58
C THR A 296 22.75 9.00 -7.48
N LYS A 297 23.04 9.51 -6.28
CA LYS A 297 23.72 10.81 -6.11
C LYS A 297 25.15 10.84 -6.65
N ARG A 298 25.83 9.69 -6.72
CA ARG A 298 27.18 9.61 -7.32
C ARG A 298 27.14 9.79 -8.84
N PHE A 299 26.07 9.35 -9.50
CA PHE A 299 25.95 9.34 -10.95
C PHE A 299 24.98 10.40 -11.51
N TYR A 300 24.15 11.00 -10.65
CA TYR A 300 23.15 12.00 -11.00
C TYR A 300 23.20 13.19 -10.04
N THR A 301 22.61 14.31 -10.45
CA THR A 301 22.58 15.54 -9.65
C THR A 301 21.71 15.45 -8.40
N ALA A 302 20.88 14.42 -8.29
CA ALA A 302 19.98 14.20 -7.17
C ALA A 302 20.03 12.75 -6.66
N ALA A 303 19.87 12.60 -5.34
CA ALA A 303 19.66 11.31 -4.71
C ALA A 303 18.24 10.82 -5.04
N HIS A 304 18.15 9.65 -5.66
CA HIS A 304 16.89 9.05 -6.07
C HIS A 304 16.65 7.76 -5.30
N TRP A 305 15.40 7.56 -4.95
CA TRP A 305 14.93 6.33 -4.33
C TRP A 305 14.57 5.33 -5.42
N ALA A 306 14.83 4.03 -5.20
CA ALA A 306 14.49 3.01 -6.19
C ALA A 306 12.98 2.95 -6.49
N HIS A 307 12.10 3.32 -5.55
CA HIS A 307 10.65 3.20 -5.72
C HIS A 307 10.18 1.78 -6.15
N ASN A 308 10.89 0.77 -5.68
CA ASN A 308 10.64 -0.64 -5.91
C ASN A 308 11.02 -1.42 -4.65
N ASP A 309 10.09 -2.17 -4.08
CA ASP A 309 10.30 -2.91 -2.84
C ASP A 309 11.34 -4.00 -2.99
N PHE A 310 11.32 -4.76 -4.08
CA PHE A 310 12.22 -5.87 -4.29
C PHE A 310 13.67 -5.39 -4.32
N ILE A 311 13.91 -4.30 -5.04
CA ILE A 311 15.23 -3.67 -5.10
C ILE A 311 15.56 -3.03 -3.76
N SER A 312 14.71 -2.17 -3.21
CA SER A 312 15.04 -1.44 -1.98
C SER A 312 15.26 -2.35 -0.78
N VAL A 313 14.50 -3.45 -0.65
CA VAL A 313 14.71 -4.43 0.42
C VAL A 313 15.99 -5.23 0.16
N LEU A 314 16.27 -5.62 -1.09
CA LEU A 314 17.52 -6.30 -1.44
C LEU A 314 18.74 -5.44 -1.12
N LEU A 315 18.72 -4.17 -1.50
CA LEU A 315 19.82 -3.23 -1.25
C LEU A 315 19.99 -2.97 0.25
N ASN A 316 18.92 -2.72 0.98
CA ASN A 316 19.01 -2.33 2.39
C ASN A 316 19.27 -3.52 3.33
N PHE A 317 18.69 -4.69 3.03
CA PHE A 317 18.63 -5.85 3.95
C PHE A 317 19.08 -7.18 3.31
N GLY A 318 19.57 -7.15 2.08
CA GLY A 318 20.14 -8.30 1.38
C GLY A 318 19.11 -9.36 1.00
N TYR A 319 19.61 -10.51 0.53
CA TYR A 319 18.77 -11.65 0.18
C TYR A 319 17.93 -12.17 1.34
N ILE A 320 18.45 -12.10 2.57
CA ILE A 320 17.72 -12.54 3.77
C ILE A 320 16.50 -11.64 4.00
N GLY A 321 16.68 -10.31 3.97
CA GLY A 321 15.58 -9.38 4.12
C GLY A 321 14.54 -9.52 3.00
N LEU A 322 14.98 -9.72 1.76
CA LEU A 322 14.08 -9.93 0.63
C LEU A 322 13.26 -11.23 0.79
N GLY A 323 13.92 -12.32 1.21
CA GLY A 323 13.25 -13.59 1.49
C GLY A 323 12.18 -13.47 2.57
N ILE A 324 12.49 -12.75 3.66
CA ILE A 324 11.54 -12.48 4.75
C ILE A 324 10.36 -11.63 4.25
N TYR A 325 10.61 -10.61 3.42
CA TYR A 325 9.57 -9.77 2.83
C TYR A 325 8.58 -10.59 1.97
N ILE A 326 9.10 -11.44 1.08
CA ILE A 326 8.26 -12.30 0.22
C ILE A 326 7.50 -13.32 1.07
N TYR A 327 8.17 -13.93 2.05
CA TYR A 327 7.54 -14.89 2.96
C TYR A 327 6.43 -14.25 3.81
N SER A 328 6.57 -12.99 4.22
CA SER A 328 5.55 -12.29 4.99
C SER A 328 4.26 -12.09 4.17
N VAL A 329 4.39 -11.67 2.91
CA VAL A 329 3.26 -11.54 1.97
C VAL A 329 2.61 -12.90 1.73
N TYR A 330 3.41 -13.94 1.46
CA TYR A 330 2.90 -15.30 1.32
C TYR A 330 2.14 -15.77 2.58
N GLY A 331 2.66 -15.47 3.77
CA GLY A 331 2.02 -15.81 5.03
C GLY A 331 0.63 -15.20 5.18
N LEU A 332 0.46 -13.93 4.79
CA LEU A 332 -0.84 -13.26 4.77
C LEU A 332 -1.78 -13.86 3.72
N LEU A 333 -1.33 -14.02 2.48
CA LEU A 333 -2.12 -14.61 1.40
C LEU A 333 -2.57 -16.03 1.76
N LYS A 334 -1.67 -16.83 2.32
CA LYS A 334 -1.98 -18.18 2.79
C LYS A 334 -3.10 -18.18 3.82
N THR A 335 -2.95 -17.36 4.86
CA THR A 335 -3.85 -17.31 6.01
C THR A 335 -5.27 -16.87 5.63
N PHE A 336 -5.42 -15.91 4.71
CA PHE A 336 -6.73 -15.29 4.43
C PHE A 336 -7.35 -15.68 3.10
N ILE A 337 -6.57 -16.14 2.12
CA ILE A 337 -7.03 -16.31 0.73
C ILE A 337 -6.76 -17.73 0.22
N LEU A 338 -5.52 -18.23 0.30
CA LEU A 338 -5.15 -19.50 -0.34
C LEU A 338 -5.73 -20.71 0.40
N ASP A 339 -5.63 -20.74 1.73
CA ASP A 339 -6.17 -21.85 2.53
C ASP A 339 -7.71 -21.89 2.45
N MET A 340 -8.35 -20.76 2.13
CA MET A 340 -9.80 -20.64 1.89
C MET A 340 -10.23 -21.19 0.52
N ARG A 341 -9.29 -21.56 -0.36
CA ARG A 341 -9.56 -22.01 -1.74
C ARG A 341 -10.41 -21.04 -2.56
N MET A 342 -10.19 -19.74 -2.36
CA MET A 342 -10.88 -18.70 -3.13
C MET A 342 -10.67 -18.87 -4.65
N PRO A 343 -11.59 -18.36 -5.48
CA PRO A 343 -11.46 -18.45 -6.93
C PRO A 343 -10.14 -17.86 -7.44
N LYS A 344 -9.48 -18.56 -8.38
CA LYS A 344 -8.16 -18.18 -8.92
C LYS A 344 -8.07 -16.71 -9.36
N LEU A 345 -9.13 -16.17 -9.98
CA LEU A 345 -9.17 -14.77 -10.40
C LEU A 345 -9.02 -13.80 -9.21
N VAL A 346 -9.68 -14.06 -8.09
CA VAL A 346 -9.56 -13.23 -6.87
C VAL A 346 -8.14 -13.30 -6.34
N VAL A 347 -7.56 -14.50 -6.27
CA VAL A 347 -6.18 -14.69 -5.83
C VAL A 347 -5.22 -13.88 -6.70
N THR A 348 -5.38 -13.95 -8.04
CA THR A 348 -4.59 -13.19 -8.99
C THR A 348 -4.75 -11.68 -8.81
N LEU A 349 -5.99 -11.18 -8.68
CA LEU A 349 -6.25 -9.75 -8.49
C LEU A 349 -5.63 -9.22 -7.19
N VAL A 350 -5.80 -9.94 -6.08
CA VAL A 350 -5.19 -9.59 -4.78
C VAL A 350 -3.67 -9.61 -4.85
N PHE A 351 -3.08 -10.62 -5.50
CA PHE A 351 -1.64 -10.66 -5.73
C PHE A 351 -1.16 -9.47 -6.56
N MET A 352 -1.87 -9.13 -7.64
CA MET A 352 -1.52 -8.00 -8.51
C MET A 352 -1.64 -6.65 -7.79
N ILE A 353 -2.61 -6.48 -6.89
CA ILE A 353 -2.73 -5.28 -6.03
C ILE A 353 -1.45 -5.06 -5.22
N TRP A 354 -0.94 -6.10 -4.57
CA TRP A 354 0.33 -6.02 -3.84
C TRP A 354 1.52 -5.85 -4.81
N PHE A 355 1.63 -6.72 -5.82
CA PHE A 355 2.78 -6.80 -6.71
C PHE A 355 3.01 -5.49 -7.46
N LEU A 356 1.96 -4.89 -8.04
CA LEU A 356 2.08 -3.62 -8.75
C LEU A 356 2.48 -2.48 -7.82
N ASN A 357 1.98 -2.48 -6.59
CA ASN A 357 2.35 -1.47 -5.60
C ASN A 357 3.82 -1.63 -5.18
N ALA A 358 4.23 -2.86 -4.85
CA ALA A 358 5.59 -3.21 -4.50
C ALA A 358 6.58 -2.87 -5.63
N MET A 359 6.25 -3.21 -6.87
CA MET A 359 7.12 -3.01 -8.03
C MET A 359 7.26 -1.55 -8.46
N PHE A 360 6.17 -0.78 -8.43
CA PHE A 360 6.12 0.54 -9.08
C PHE A 360 5.89 1.71 -8.14
N ASN A 361 5.70 1.48 -6.84
CA ASN A 361 5.50 2.60 -5.93
C ASN A 361 6.01 2.38 -4.51
N MET A 362 6.47 1.18 -4.16
CA MET A 362 6.85 0.74 -2.82
C MET A 362 5.68 0.55 -1.86
N PHE A 363 5.33 -0.69 -1.61
CA PHE A 363 4.19 -1.04 -0.79
C PHE A 363 4.50 -0.87 0.70
N TYR A 364 5.68 -1.32 1.17
CA TYR A 364 6.00 -1.31 2.60
C TYR A 364 6.40 0.07 3.15
N THR A 365 6.42 1.11 2.34
CA THR A 365 6.84 2.45 2.76
C THR A 365 5.66 3.40 3.02
N TYR A 366 4.45 3.00 2.63
CA TYR A 366 3.24 3.76 2.90
C TYR A 366 2.39 3.05 3.93
N THR A 367 2.28 3.63 5.13
CA THR A 367 1.54 3.03 6.25
C THR A 367 0.10 2.69 5.90
N CYS A 368 -0.61 3.57 5.18
CA CYS A 368 -1.98 3.27 4.76
C CYS A 368 -2.04 2.06 3.82
N SER A 369 -1.06 1.88 2.91
CA SER A 369 -1.00 0.70 2.03
C SER A 369 -0.71 -0.58 2.81
N MET A 370 0.27 -0.54 3.72
CA MET A 370 0.60 -1.66 4.60
C MET A 370 -0.57 -2.11 5.46
N VAL A 371 -1.32 -1.17 6.03
CA VAL A 371 -2.48 -1.45 6.89
C VAL A 371 -3.69 -1.89 6.09
N CYS A 372 -3.91 -1.27 4.92
CA CYS A 372 -5.02 -1.58 4.03
C CYS A 372 -4.98 -3.04 3.55
N PHE A 373 -3.81 -3.57 3.23
CA PHE A 373 -3.70 -4.90 2.63
C PHE A 373 -4.28 -6.02 3.51
N PRO A 374 -3.84 -6.25 4.77
CA PRO A 374 -4.44 -7.27 5.62
C PRO A 374 -5.92 -7.02 5.92
N MET A 375 -6.37 -5.76 6.03
CA MET A 375 -7.80 -5.44 6.19
C MET A 375 -8.62 -5.83 4.96
N MET A 376 -8.08 -5.64 3.76
CA MET A 376 -8.68 -6.10 2.51
C MET A 376 -8.84 -7.62 2.50
N LEU A 377 -7.79 -8.36 2.90
CA LEU A 377 -7.82 -9.81 2.96
C LEU A 377 -8.88 -10.32 3.95
N ILE A 378 -8.99 -9.68 5.12
CA ILE A 378 -10.05 -9.98 6.10
C ILE A 378 -11.43 -9.77 5.47
N ALA A 379 -11.69 -8.60 4.88
CA ALA A 379 -12.99 -8.30 4.31
C ALA A 379 -13.41 -9.31 3.20
N LEU A 380 -12.46 -9.71 2.35
CA LEU A 380 -12.68 -10.73 1.33
C LEU A 380 -12.96 -12.12 1.95
N LYS A 381 -12.18 -12.53 2.96
CA LYS A 381 -12.37 -13.81 3.68
C LYS A 381 -13.75 -13.87 4.30
N GLU A 382 -14.12 -12.86 5.08
CA GLU A 382 -15.38 -12.83 5.82
C GLU A 382 -16.59 -12.92 4.88
N TYR A 383 -16.56 -12.18 3.77
CA TYR A 383 -17.65 -12.24 2.81
C TYR A 383 -17.70 -13.58 2.08
N TYR A 384 -16.55 -14.15 1.72
CA TYR A 384 -16.50 -15.44 1.03
C TYR A 384 -17.03 -16.58 1.92
N MET A 385 -16.64 -16.61 3.19
CA MET A 385 -17.13 -17.59 4.17
C MET A 385 -18.64 -17.59 4.29
N PHE A 386 -19.21 -16.41 4.50
CA PHE A 386 -20.67 -16.22 4.55
C PHE A 386 -21.38 -16.76 3.30
N LYS A 387 -20.80 -16.56 2.11
CA LYS A 387 -21.39 -17.05 0.86
C LYS A 387 -21.33 -18.58 0.74
N VAL A 388 -20.23 -19.18 1.21
CA VAL A 388 -20.07 -20.64 1.21
C VAL A 388 -21.01 -21.29 2.21
N GLU A 389 -21.19 -20.69 3.39
CA GLU A 389 -22.16 -21.14 4.40
C GLU A 389 -23.58 -21.19 3.82
N ILE A 390 -24.06 -20.09 3.22
CA ILE A 390 -25.39 -20.03 2.58
C ILE A 390 -25.55 -21.04 1.43
N ALA A 391 -24.48 -21.36 0.69
CA ALA A 391 -24.57 -22.30 -0.42
C ALA A 391 -24.65 -23.77 0.02
N ASN A 392 -24.32 -24.05 1.28
CA ASN A 392 -24.36 -25.39 1.88
C ASN A 392 -25.59 -25.60 2.79
N GLU A 393 -26.38 -24.56 3.04
CA GLU A 393 -27.74 -24.60 3.62
C GLU A 393 -28.78 -24.76 2.51
#